data_AF-A0A109JJF8-F1
#
_entry.id   AF-A0A109JJF8-F1
#
_cell.length_a   1.000
_cell.length_b   1.000
_cell.length_c   1.000
_cell.angle_alpha   90.00
_cell.angle_beta   90.00
_cell.angle_gamma   90.00
#
_symmetry.space_group_name_H-M   'P 1'
#
loop_
_entity.id
_entity.type
_entity.pdbx_description
1 polymer ?
#
loop_
_entity_poly.entity_id
_entity_poly.type
_entity_poly.pdbx_seq_one_letter_code
_entity_poly.pdbx_strand_id
1 'polypeptide(L)'
;MGTGGRRAVVRPLPLSGRQQQDRASAADLIPFLFCLYSYFSPRLATVLALLIPIIIGLAAFAILVADKNYFLFSAINLRFIAVPSLALDHYADFFAHRELTHFCQISVVRHLIGCSYGELGPELAAVYRDGNFNASFLATEGIASAGVVFAPVAAFVCGLILSIGSTVSHHLPPRFIAVSSGIAVQTVMNVPLTTGLLSNGIALLFLLWWLTPEWRPALAYEPERAAQPVNAVVAAAS
;
A
#
# COMPACT_ATOMS: atom_id res chain seq x y z
N MET A 1 18.11 11.68 55.99
CA MET A 1 18.17 12.32 54.64
C MET A 1 18.19 11.21 53.61
N GLY A 2 17.04 10.88 53.02
CA GLY A 2 16.92 9.88 51.95
C GLY A 2 16.16 10.50 50.79
N THR A 3 16.86 10.80 49.70
CA THR A 3 16.28 11.37 48.48
C THR A 3 15.88 10.25 47.53
N GLY A 4 14.57 9.99 47.45
CA GLY A 4 13.98 9.08 46.49
C GLY A 4 13.99 9.67 45.09
N GLY A 5 14.74 9.06 44.18
CA GLY A 5 14.72 9.37 42.75
C GLY A 5 13.40 8.93 42.11
N ARG A 6 12.56 9.90 41.72
CA ARG A 6 11.39 9.65 40.85
C ARG A 6 11.87 9.55 39.41
N ARG A 7 11.79 8.35 38.82
CA ARG A 7 11.88 8.13 37.38
C ARG A 7 10.76 8.91 36.70
N ALA A 8 11.12 9.81 35.78
CA ALA A 8 10.17 10.45 34.90
C ALA A 8 9.54 9.38 34.00
N VAL A 9 8.25 9.13 34.22
CA VAL A 9 7.40 8.38 33.28
C VAL A 9 7.26 9.25 32.04
N VAL A 10 8.00 8.91 30.99
CA VAL A 10 7.84 9.50 29.66
C VAL A 10 6.43 9.13 29.19
N ARG A 11 5.48 10.07 29.37
CA ARG A 11 4.16 9.94 28.77
C ARG A 11 4.33 9.98 27.25
N PRO A 12 3.76 9.04 26.49
CA PRO A 12 3.77 9.14 25.04
C PRO A 12 3.08 10.44 24.65
N LEU A 13 3.76 11.26 23.82
CA LEU A 13 3.16 12.46 23.25
C LEU A 13 1.88 12.07 22.50
N PRO A 14 0.79 12.85 22.60
CA PRO A 14 -0.39 12.61 21.79
C PRO A 14 -0.01 12.70 20.31
N LEU A 15 -0.35 11.66 19.55
CA LEU A 15 -0.11 11.58 18.12
C LEU A 15 -0.81 12.76 17.43
N SER A 16 -0.07 13.49 16.60
CA SER A 16 -0.62 14.56 15.76
C SER A 16 -1.76 14.01 14.90
N GLY A 17 -2.84 14.78 14.72
CA GLY A 17 -4.04 14.36 13.99
C GLY A 17 -3.78 13.81 12.58
N ARG A 18 -2.65 14.14 11.95
CA ARG A 18 -2.20 13.53 10.68
C ARG A 18 -1.80 12.05 10.83
N GLN A 19 -1.12 11.65 11.90
CA GLN A 19 -0.73 10.25 12.09
C GLN A 19 -1.91 9.33 12.48
N GLN A 20 -2.93 9.88 13.12
CA GLN A 20 -4.18 9.16 13.39
C GLN A 20 -4.95 8.86 12.09
N GLN A 21 -4.93 9.80 11.14
CA GLN A 21 -5.59 9.72 9.83
C GLN A 21 -4.99 8.62 8.92
N ASP A 22 -3.66 8.47 8.94
CA ASP A 22 -2.93 7.49 8.11
C ASP A 22 -3.26 6.06 8.54
N ARG A 23 -3.45 5.88 9.85
CA ARG A 23 -3.85 4.60 10.42
C ARG A 23 -5.31 4.27 10.15
N ALA A 24 -6.21 5.24 10.21
CA ALA A 24 -7.64 5.02 9.94
C ALA A 24 -7.88 4.60 8.48
N SER A 25 -7.28 5.33 7.53
CA SER A 25 -7.44 5.03 6.10
C SER A 25 -6.81 3.69 5.67
N ALA A 26 -5.69 3.28 6.29
CA ALA A 26 -5.12 1.95 6.07
C ALA A 26 -5.91 0.83 6.76
N ALA A 27 -6.49 1.10 7.94
CA ALA A 27 -7.32 0.14 8.67
C ALA A 27 -8.65 -0.14 7.97
N ASP A 28 -9.26 0.88 7.35
CA ASP A 28 -10.53 0.75 6.62
C ASP A 28 -10.35 0.08 5.24
N LEU A 29 -9.14 0.12 4.67
CA LEU A 29 -8.80 -0.50 3.39
C LEU A 29 -8.89 -2.03 3.44
N ILE A 30 -8.42 -2.65 4.52
CA ILE A 30 -8.39 -4.11 4.68
C ILE A 30 -9.81 -4.74 4.64
N PRO A 31 -10.79 -4.31 5.47
CA PRO A 31 -12.14 -4.86 5.43
C PRO A 31 -12.84 -4.54 4.10
N PHE A 32 -12.55 -3.39 3.49
CA PHE A 32 -13.05 -3.04 2.17
C PHE A 32 -12.55 -4.00 1.08
N LEU A 33 -11.24 -4.29 1.04
CA LEU A 33 -10.66 -5.26 0.11
C LEU A 33 -11.19 -6.67 0.37
N PHE A 34 -11.32 -7.07 1.64
CA PHE A 34 -11.87 -8.37 2.01
C PHE A 34 -13.29 -8.55 1.47
N CYS A 35 -14.15 -7.53 1.64
CA CYS A 35 -15.51 -7.54 1.13
C CYS A 35 -15.53 -7.69 -0.40
N LEU A 36 -14.82 -6.83 -1.13
CA LEU A 36 -14.80 -6.87 -2.59
C LEU A 36 -14.32 -8.20 -3.17
N TYR A 37 -13.22 -8.74 -2.64
CA TYR A 37 -12.66 -10.01 -3.11
C TYR A 37 -13.43 -11.25 -2.62
N SER A 38 -14.42 -11.08 -1.75
CA SER A 38 -15.34 -12.15 -1.35
C SER A 38 -16.55 -12.26 -2.29
N TYR A 39 -17.01 -11.15 -2.86
CA TYR A 39 -18.22 -11.10 -3.69
C TYR A 39 -17.96 -11.08 -5.19
N PHE A 40 -16.82 -10.54 -5.63
CA PHE A 40 -16.53 -10.31 -7.05
C PHE A 40 -15.34 -11.14 -7.54
N SER A 41 -15.27 -11.31 -8.86
CA SER A 41 -14.09 -11.91 -9.49
C SER A 41 -12.86 -11.02 -9.26
N PRO A 42 -11.63 -11.58 -9.17
CA PRO A 42 -10.44 -10.80 -8.79
C PRO A 42 -10.19 -9.57 -9.68
N ARG A 43 -10.44 -9.71 -11.00
CA ARG A 43 -10.28 -8.62 -11.96
C ARG A 43 -11.27 -7.48 -11.68
N LEU A 44 -12.55 -7.82 -11.50
CA LEU A 44 -13.59 -6.84 -11.21
C LEU A 44 -13.38 -6.21 -9.82
N ALA A 45 -13.04 -7.02 -8.81
CA ALA A 45 -12.73 -6.55 -7.47
C ALA A 45 -11.58 -5.52 -7.46
N THR A 46 -10.52 -5.74 -8.26
CA THR A 46 -9.40 -4.79 -8.40
C THR A 46 -9.87 -3.46 -8.99
N VAL A 47 -10.64 -3.50 -10.07
CA VAL A 47 -11.16 -2.29 -10.72
C VAL A 47 -12.08 -1.53 -9.78
N LEU A 48 -12.99 -2.23 -9.09
CA LEU A 48 -13.90 -1.64 -8.11
C LEU A 48 -13.16 -1.06 -6.89
N ALA A 49 -12.08 -1.72 -6.44
CA ALA A 49 -11.28 -1.23 -5.32
C ALA A 49 -10.63 0.13 -5.60
N LEU A 50 -10.32 0.42 -6.86
CA LEU A 50 -9.83 1.73 -7.29
C LEU A 50 -10.97 2.72 -7.56
N LEU A 51 -12.01 2.26 -8.27
CA LEU A 51 -13.07 3.14 -8.78
C LEU A 51 -14.01 3.63 -7.68
N ILE A 52 -14.39 2.77 -6.72
CA ILE A 52 -15.34 3.11 -5.66
C ILE A 52 -14.82 4.28 -4.79
N PRO A 53 -13.59 4.24 -4.25
CA PRO A 53 -13.08 5.35 -3.44
C PRO A 53 -13.00 6.67 -4.23
N ILE A 54 -12.58 6.60 -5.50
CA ILE A 54 -12.47 7.77 -6.37
C ILE A 54 -13.85 8.41 -6.58
N ILE A 55 -14.86 7.61 -6.99
CA ILE A 55 -16.23 8.09 -7.19
C ILE A 55 -16.80 8.66 -5.89
N ILE A 56 -16.64 7.96 -4.76
CA ILE A 56 -17.15 8.44 -3.45
C ILE A 56 -16.56 9.80 -3.12
N GLY A 57 -15.24 9.97 -3.23
CA GLY A 57 -14.64 11.25 -2.89
C GLY A 57 -14.99 12.35 -3.90
N LEU A 58 -15.15 12.04 -5.20
CA LEU A 58 -15.60 13.01 -6.21
C LEU A 58 -17.07 13.41 -6.01
N ALA A 59 -17.94 12.46 -5.73
CA ALA A 59 -19.35 12.70 -5.43
C ALA A 59 -19.50 13.52 -4.14
N ALA A 60 -18.70 13.23 -3.12
CA ALA A 60 -18.63 14.03 -1.91
C ALA A 60 -18.22 15.48 -2.24
N PHE A 61 -17.21 15.68 -3.08
CA PHE A 61 -16.79 17.01 -3.51
C PHE A 61 -17.88 17.75 -4.34
N ALA A 62 -18.53 17.06 -5.26
CA ALA A 62 -19.48 17.66 -6.20
C ALA A 62 -20.87 17.93 -5.61
N ILE A 63 -21.37 17.04 -4.73
CA ILE A 63 -22.73 17.09 -4.19
C ILE A 63 -22.74 17.72 -2.80
N LEU A 64 -21.75 17.39 -1.96
CA LEU A 64 -21.63 17.95 -0.63
C LEU A 64 -20.75 19.21 -0.73
N VAL A 65 -21.37 20.35 -1.03
CA VAL A 65 -20.86 21.69 -0.66
C VAL A 65 -20.55 21.78 0.86
N ALA A 66 -20.91 20.73 1.62
CA ALA A 66 -20.83 20.57 3.06
C ALA A 66 -19.55 19.89 3.60
N ASP A 67 -18.59 19.46 2.78
CA ASP A 67 -17.26 19.15 3.32
C ASP A 67 -16.46 20.47 3.44
N LYS A 68 -16.88 21.35 4.35
CA LYS A 68 -16.21 22.65 4.58
C LYS A 68 -14.71 22.51 4.90
N ASN A 69 -14.28 21.31 5.29
CA ASN A 69 -12.89 20.96 5.57
C ASN A 69 -12.26 20.00 4.55
N TYR A 70 -12.97 19.64 3.47
CA TYR A 70 -12.53 18.71 2.43
C TYR A 70 -11.99 17.37 2.96
N PHE A 71 -12.46 16.90 4.12
CA PHE A 71 -11.91 15.76 4.82
C PHE A 71 -11.94 14.45 4.00
N LEU A 72 -13.10 14.09 3.43
CA LEU A 72 -13.25 12.82 2.72
C LEU A 72 -12.59 12.88 1.33
N PHE A 73 -12.72 14.02 0.65
CA PHE A 73 -12.04 14.28 -0.61
C PHE A 73 -10.51 14.26 -0.44
N SER A 74 -10.01 14.89 0.63
CA SER A 74 -8.58 14.96 0.94
C SER A 74 -8.01 13.59 1.34
N ALA A 75 -8.73 12.84 2.18
CA ALA A 75 -8.27 11.53 2.63
C ALA A 75 -8.13 10.52 1.49
N ILE A 76 -9.02 10.56 0.50
CA ILE A 76 -9.07 9.57 -0.58
C ILE A 76 -8.43 10.11 -1.86
N ASN A 77 -9.05 11.10 -2.52
CA ASN A 77 -8.59 11.56 -3.84
C ASN A 77 -7.30 12.35 -3.75
N LEU A 78 -7.19 13.28 -2.79
CA LEU A 78 -5.98 14.08 -2.67
C LEU A 78 -4.79 13.19 -2.28
N ARG A 79 -4.96 12.32 -1.28
CA ARG A 79 -3.83 11.54 -0.76
C ARG A 79 -3.40 10.35 -1.61
N PHE A 80 -4.33 9.65 -2.27
CA PHE A 80 -3.97 8.48 -3.07
C PHE A 80 -3.64 8.82 -4.52
N ILE A 81 -4.18 9.92 -5.06
CA ILE A 81 -4.02 10.28 -6.47
C ILE A 81 -3.27 11.60 -6.64
N ALA A 82 -3.75 12.69 -6.05
CA ALA A 82 -3.21 14.02 -6.33
C ALA A 82 -1.80 14.22 -5.75
N VAL A 83 -1.57 13.86 -4.48
CA VAL A 83 -0.29 14.05 -3.79
C VAL A 83 0.83 13.22 -4.43
N PRO A 84 0.66 11.91 -4.73
CA PRO A 84 1.71 11.18 -5.45
C PRO A 84 1.99 11.74 -6.85
N SER A 85 0.96 12.26 -7.54
CA SER A 85 1.13 12.87 -8.87
C SER A 85 1.88 14.21 -8.80
N LEU A 86 1.50 15.09 -7.86
CA LEU A 86 2.20 16.34 -7.58
C LEU A 86 3.63 16.10 -7.12
N ALA A 87 3.85 15.09 -6.28
CA ALA A 87 5.19 14.71 -5.86
C ALA A 87 6.05 14.28 -7.05
N LEU A 88 5.50 13.52 -8.00
CA LEU A 88 6.25 13.11 -9.18
C LEU A 88 6.68 14.31 -10.05
N ASP A 89 5.78 15.27 -10.25
CA ASP A 89 6.03 16.48 -11.02
C ASP A 89 7.08 17.38 -10.35
N HIS A 90 6.90 17.69 -9.06
CA HIS A 90 7.84 18.50 -8.29
C HIS A 90 9.23 17.89 -8.20
N TYR A 91 9.31 16.56 -8.06
CA TYR A 91 10.61 15.87 -8.09
C TYR A 91 11.23 15.93 -9.49
N ALA A 92 10.45 15.79 -10.56
CA ALA A 92 10.95 15.90 -11.93
C ALA A 92 11.56 17.27 -12.22
N ASP A 93 10.84 18.34 -11.86
CA ASP A 93 11.30 19.72 -12.06
C ASP A 93 12.53 20.06 -11.20
N PHE A 94 12.51 19.67 -9.93
CA PHE A 94 13.61 19.95 -9.00
C PHE A 94 14.92 19.26 -9.43
N PHE A 95 14.86 17.97 -9.78
CA PHE A 95 16.05 17.17 -10.15
C PHE A 95 16.46 17.31 -11.61
N ALA A 96 15.67 17.99 -12.45
CA ALA A 96 16.12 18.39 -13.78
C ALA A 96 17.24 19.44 -13.73
N HIS A 97 17.32 20.22 -12.66
CA HIS A 97 18.22 21.38 -12.54
C HIS A 97 19.18 21.29 -11.34
N ARG A 98 19.16 20.18 -10.58
CA ARG A 98 19.93 20.02 -9.34
C ARG A 98 20.57 18.63 -9.27
N GLU A 99 21.53 18.49 -8.34
CA GLU A 99 22.24 17.23 -8.15
C GLU A 99 21.31 16.11 -7.69
N LEU A 100 21.64 14.87 -8.06
CA LEU A 100 20.89 13.68 -7.69
C LEU A 100 21.27 13.22 -6.27
N THR A 101 20.38 12.45 -5.66
CA THR A 101 20.54 11.88 -4.31
C THR A 101 21.32 10.56 -4.29
N HIS A 102 21.51 9.92 -5.45
CA HIS A 102 22.25 8.68 -5.61
C HIS A 102 21.91 7.58 -4.58
N PHE A 103 20.60 7.35 -4.34
CA PHE A 103 20.09 6.34 -3.40
C PHE A 103 20.47 6.55 -1.94
N CYS A 104 20.74 7.80 -1.52
CA CYS A 104 21.11 8.08 -0.13
C CYS A 104 19.99 7.81 0.90
N GLN A 105 18.77 7.45 0.49
CA GLN A 105 17.78 6.88 1.42
C GLN A 105 18.23 5.56 2.06
N ILE A 106 19.15 4.83 1.41
CA ILE A 106 19.71 3.59 1.94
C ILE A 106 20.82 3.96 2.92
N SER A 107 20.66 3.57 4.20
CA SER A 107 21.59 3.96 5.28
C SER A 107 23.05 3.60 4.97
N VAL A 108 23.28 2.44 4.34
CA VAL A 108 24.61 1.99 3.93
C VAL A 108 25.20 2.89 2.85
N VAL A 109 24.42 3.21 1.82
CA VAL A 109 24.84 4.10 0.71
C VAL A 109 25.15 5.49 1.25
N ARG A 110 24.30 6.01 2.14
CA ARG A 110 24.51 7.31 2.78
C ARG A 110 25.84 7.40 3.52
N HIS A 111 26.30 6.33 4.16
CA HIS A 111 27.59 6.32 4.87
C HIS A 111 28.78 6.26 3.91
N LEU A 112 28.61 5.68 2.71
CA LEU A 112 29.70 5.49 1.75
C LEU A 112 29.91 6.72 0.85
N ILE A 113 28.82 7.32 0.37
CA ILE A 113 28.85 8.36 -0.67
C ILE A 113 28.43 9.74 -0.13
N GLY A 114 27.93 9.80 1.11
CA GLY A 114 27.28 10.99 1.65
C GLY A 114 25.86 11.18 1.07
N CYS A 115 25.26 12.33 1.36
CA CYS A 115 23.92 12.69 0.85
C CYS A 115 23.92 14.21 0.68
N SER A 116 23.72 14.70 -0.54
CA SER A 116 23.73 16.13 -0.86
C SER A 116 22.56 16.91 -0.24
N TYR A 117 21.55 16.18 0.22
CA TYR A 117 20.32 16.72 0.79
C TYR A 117 20.03 16.09 2.15
N GLY A 118 19.28 16.81 2.99
CA GLY A 118 18.71 16.28 4.22
C GLY A 118 17.46 15.44 3.94
N GLU A 119 16.35 15.80 4.59
CA GLU A 119 15.05 15.21 4.28
C GLU A 119 14.44 15.90 3.06
N LEU A 120 14.15 15.13 2.00
CA LEU A 120 13.65 15.66 0.72
C LEU A 120 12.29 16.37 0.85
N GLY A 121 11.41 15.85 1.70
CA GLY A 121 10.07 16.43 1.90
C GLY A 121 10.11 17.89 2.36
N PRO A 122 10.82 18.22 3.44
CA PRO A 122 11.06 19.61 3.87
C PRO A 122 11.77 20.49 2.82
N GLU A 123 12.76 19.97 2.11
CA GLU A 123 13.49 20.72 1.07
C GLU A 123 12.55 21.15 -0.07
N LEU A 124 11.72 20.23 -0.58
CA LEU A 124 10.74 20.57 -1.61
C LEU A 124 9.62 21.45 -1.06
N ALA A 125 9.21 21.26 0.20
CA ALA A 125 8.23 22.13 0.85
C ALA A 125 8.72 23.59 0.95
N ALA A 126 10.03 23.80 1.13
CA ALA A 126 10.62 25.14 1.15
C ALA A 126 10.62 25.82 -0.23
N VAL A 127 10.74 25.04 -1.31
CA VAL A 127 10.75 25.54 -2.69
C VAL A 127 9.34 25.78 -3.23
N TYR A 128 8.46 24.77 -3.16
CA TYR A 128 7.15 24.80 -3.82
C TYR A 128 6.02 25.27 -2.89
N ARG A 129 6.25 25.38 -1.57
CA ARG A 129 5.28 25.85 -0.56
C ARG A 129 3.98 25.02 -0.44
N ASP A 130 3.95 23.82 -1.02
CA ASP A 130 2.82 22.88 -0.97
C ASP A 130 2.83 21.98 0.29
N GLY A 131 3.77 22.24 1.21
CA GLY A 131 3.93 21.48 2.45
C GLY A 131 4.77 20.21 2.29
N ASN A 132 4.97 19.50 3.40
CA ASN A 132 5.75 18.27 3.43
C ASN A 132 4.86 17.07 3.07
N PHE A 133 5.21 16.37 2.00
CA PHE A 133 4.54 15.15 1.56
C PHE A 133 5.54 14.04 1.28
N ASN A 134 5.10 12.80 1.52
CA ASN A 134 5.85 11.63 1.15
C ASN A 134 5.79 11.43 -0.38
N ALA A 135 6.78 10.75 -0.92
CA ALA A 135 6.92 10.53 -2.35
C ALA A 135 7.04 9.04 -2.65
N SER A 136 6.48 8.63 -3.78
CA SER A 136 6.52 7.24 -4.24
C SER A 136 7.95 6.78 -4.54
N PHE A 137 8.14 5.48 -4.68
CA PHE A 137 9.43 4.94 -5.12
C PHE A 137 9.89 5.52 -6.47
N LEU A 138 8.94 5.85 -7.37
CA LEU A 138 9.26 6.39 -8.69
C LEU A 138 9.84 7.79 -8.59
N ALA A 139 9.29 8.64 -7.71
CA ALA A 139 9.82 9.98 -7.46
C ALA A 139 11.18 9.93 -6.73
N THR A 140 11.33 9.05 -5.75
CA THR A 140 12.54 9.00 -4.90
C THR A 140 13.67 8.19 -5.52
N GLU A 141 13.44 6.93 -5.85
CA GLU A 141 14.47 6.03 -6.38
C GLU A 141 14.61 6.13 -7.90
N GLY A 142 13.52 6.45 -8.60
CA GLY A 142 13.55 6.76 -10.03
C GLY A 142 14.14 8.14 -10.27
N ILE A 143 13.39 9.19 -9.97
CA ILE A 143 13.76 10.57 -10.34
C ILE A 143 14.89 11.11 -9.47
N ALA A 144 14.74 11.15 -8.14
CA ALA A 144 15.74 11.78 -7.29
C ALA A 144 17.08 11.02 -7.26
N SER A 145 17.06 9.68 -7.34
CA SER A 145 18.28 8.87 -7.25
C SER A 145 18.92 8.59 -8.60
N ALA A 146 18.12 8.23 -9.63
CA ALA A 146 18.63 7.85 -10.95
C ALA A 146 18.45 8.96 -12.01
N GLY A 147 17.66 10.00 -11.74
CA GLY A 147 17.35 11.06 -12.68
C GLY A 147 16.13 10.75 -13.55
N VAL A 148 15.51 11.80 -14.10
CA VAL A 148 14.28 11.72 -14.93
C VAL A 148 14.46 10.75 -16.12
N VAL A 149 15.64 10.76 -16.75
CA VAL A 149 15.95 9.91 -17.91
C VAL A 149 15.96 8.42 -17.56
N PHE A 150 16.44 8.07 -16.36
CA PHE A 150 16.53 6.66 -15.92
C PHE A 150 15.38 6.23 -15.01
N ALA A 151 14.41 7.10 -14.72
CA ALA A 151 13.21 6.75 -13.97
C ALA A 151 12.45 5.50 -14.52
N PRO A 152 12.37 5.25 -15.84
CA PRO A 152 11.78 4.02 -16.37
C PRO A 152 12.50 2.73 -15.92
N VAL A 153 13.81 2.80 -15.65
CA VAL A 153 14.58 1.66 -15.14
C VAL A 153 14.12 1.30 -13.73
N ALA A 154 13.85 2.29 -12.88
CA ALA A 154 13.30 2.05 -11.55
C ALA A 154 11.90 1.42 -11.61
N ALA A 155 11.05 1.87 -12.55
CA ALA A 155 9.75 1.24 -12.80
C ALA A 155 9.90 -0.22 -13.25
N PHE A 156 10.87 -0.51 -14.13
CA PHE A 156 11.18 -1.87 -14.56
C PHE A 156 11.63 -2.77 -13.39
N VAL A 157 12.55 -2.29 -12.56
CA VAL A 157 13.02 -3.01 -11.36
C VAL A 157 11.87 -3.28 -10.39
N CYS A 158 11.00 -2.29 -10.17
CA CYS A 158 9.77 -2.49 -9.39
C CYS A 158 8.88 -3.58 -9.99
N GLY A 159 8.67 -3.56 -11.31
CA GLY A 159 7.95 -4.61 -12.02
C GLY A 159 8.55 -6.00 -11.85
N LEU A 160 9.87 -6.14 -11.88
CA LEU A 160 10.56 -7.41 -11.60
C LEU A 160 10.30 -7.89 -10.17
N ILE A 161 10.39 -7.00 -9.19
CA ILE A 161 10.15 -7.34 -7.77
C ILE A 161 8.69 -7.76 -7.56
N LEU A 162 7.73 -7.04 -8.15
CA LEU A 162 6.32 -7.41 -8.09
C LEU A 162 6.04 -8.73 -8.83
N SER A 163 6.78 -9.02 -9.91
CA SER A 163 6.69 -10.30 -10.59
C SER A 163 7.13 -11.46 -9.69
N ILE A 164 8.18 -11.29 -8.87
CA ILE A 164 8.56 -12.27 -7.85
C ILE A 164 7.40 -12.46 -6.87
N GLY A 165 6.81 -11.37 -6.38
CA GLY A 165 5.62 -11.41 -5.51
C GLY A 165 4.45 -12.20 -6.13
N SER A 166 4.19 -12.01 -7.42
CA SER A 166 3.16 -12.75 -8.17
C SER A 166 3.51 -14.25 -8.26
N THR A 167 4.75 -14.58 -8.58
CA THR A 167 5.21 -15.97 -8.67
C THR A 167 5.11 -16.68 -7.32
N VAL A 168 5.52 -16.06 -6.20
CA VAL A 168 5.43 -16.71 -4.89
C VAL A 168 4.01 -16.78 -4.33
N SER A 169 3.09 -15.94 -4.83
CA SER A 169 1.70 -15.93 -4.36
C SER A 169 0.73 -16.73 -5.22
N HIS A 170 1.13 -17.23 -6.40
CA HIS A 170 0.23 -17.84 -7.39
C HIS A 170 -0.67 -18.98 -6.86
N HIS A 171 -0.19 -19.73 -5.87
CA HIS A 171 -0.91 -20.83 -5.22
C HIS A 171 -1.90 -20.40 -4.09
N LEU A 172 -1.96 -19.11 -3.76
CA LEU A 172 -2.80 -18.58 -2.69
C LEU A 172 -4.14 -18.08 -3.25
N PRO A 173 -5.23 -18.13 -2.45
CA PRO A 173 -6.51 -17.62 -2.90
C PRO A 173 -6.43 -16.09 -3.10
N PRO A 174 -7.01 -15.52 -4.18
CA PRO A 174 -6.89 -14.09 -4.50
C PRO A 174 -7.30 -13.14 -3.38
N ARG A 175 -8.33 -13.52 -2.60
CA ARG A 175 -8.76 -12.79 -1.40
C ARG A 175 -7.66 -12.63 -0.35
N PHE A 176 -6.87 -13.68 -0.12
CA PHE A 176 -5.80 -13.66 0.87
C PHE A 176 -4.67 -12.76 0.39
N ILE A 177 -4.31 -12.86 -0.89
CA ILE A 177 -3.30 -12.01 -1.52
C ILE A 177 -3.71 -10.54 -1.39
N ALA A 178 -4.92 -10.18 -1.84
CA ALA A 178 -5.39 -8.80 -1.83
C ALA A 178 -5.43 -8.16 -0.44
N VAL A 179 -5.92 -8.91 0.56
CA VAL A 179 -6.04 -8.43 1.95
C VAL A 179 -4.66 -8.30 2.60
N SER A 180 -3.77 -9.27 2.38
CA SER A 180 -2.41 -9.24 2.95
C SER A 180 -1.49 -8.24 2.24
N SER A 181 -1.69 -7.99 0.94
CA SER A 181 -0.88 -7.04 0.16
C SER A 181 -1.41 -5.61 0.16
N GLY A 182 -2.61 -5.34 0.67
CA GLY A 182 -3.25 -4.03 0.59
C GLY A 182 -2.36 -2.89 1.13
N ILE A 183 -1.76 -3.10 2.31
CA ILE A 183 -0.82 -2.14 2.90
C ILE A 183 0.47 -2.03 2.06
N ALA A 184 1.00 -3.16 1.55
CA ALA A 184 2.22 -3.16 0.74
C ALA A 184 2.08 -2.28 -0.51
N VAL A 185 0.94 -2.36 -1.20
CA VAL A 185 0.62 -1.51 -2.36
C VAL A 185 0.59 -0.03 -1.96
N GLN A 186 -0.05 0.30 -0.84
CA GLN A 186 -0.10 1.67 -0.32
C GLN A 186 1.30 2.19 0.05
N THR A 187 2.16 1.34 0.60
CA THR A 187 3.55 1.68 0.94
C THR A 187 4.36 2.03 -0.30
N VAL A 188 4.31 1.22 -1.36
CA VAL A 188 5.08 1.47 -2.60
C VAL A 188 4.67 2.80 -3.25
N MET A 189 3.41 3.18 -3.13
CA MET A 189 2.89 4.45 -3.64
C MET A 189 3.34 5.67 -2.81
N ASN A 190 3.83 5.49 -1.59
CA ASN A 190 4.14 6.59 -0.66
C ASN A 190 5.56 6.56 -0.09
N VAL A 191 6.37 5.54 -0.38
CA VAL A 191 7.67 5.32 0.26
C VAL A 191 8.65 4.75 -0.79
N PRO A 192 9.96 5.04 -0.69
CA PRO A 192 10.98 4.38 -1.50
C PRO A 192 10.85 2.85 -1.49
N LEU A 193 11.08 2.20 -2.64
CA LEU A 193 10.88 0.75 -2.80
C LEU A 193 11.84 -0.05 -1.91
N THR A 194 13.10 0.37 -1.82
CA THR A 194 14.08 -0.25 -0.91
C THR A 194 13.62 -0.21 0.55
N THR A 195 13.10 0.94 1.01
CA THR A 195 12.55 1.09 2.37
C THR A 195 11.25 0.30 2.55
N GLY A 196 10.43 0.19 1.50
CA GLY A 196 9.26 -0.68 1.47
C GLY A 196 9.61 -2.15 1.71
N LEU A 197 10.62 -2.64 0.99
CA LEU A 197 11.09 -4.02 1.07
C LEU A 197 11.73 -4.35 2.41
N LEU A 198 12.69 -3.53 2.85
CA LEU A 198 13.52 -3.83 4.01
C LEU A 198 12.86 -3.46 5.34
N SER A 199 12.13 -2.34 5.39
CA SER A 199 11.64 -1.76 6.65
C SER A 199 10.13 -1.88 6.84
N ASN A 200 9.35 -1.87 5.76
CA ASN A 200 7.89 -2.02 5.84
C ASN A 200 7.41 -3.47 5.63
N GLY A 201 8.34 -4.42 5.56
CA GLY A 201 8.02 -5.84 5.60
C GLY A 201 7.46 -6.42 4.30
N ILE A 202 7.58 -5.73 3.15
CA ILE A 202 7.13 -6.29 1.85
C ILE A 202 7.94 -7.56 1.52
N ALA A 203 9.25 -7.57 1.78
CA ALA A 203 10.07 -8.77 1.58
C ALA A 203 9.66 -9.90 2.53
N LEU A 204 9.33 -9.58 3.79
CA LEU A 204 8.80 -10.55 4.74
C LEU A 204 7.45 -11.10 4.30
N LEU A 205 6.57 -10.26 3.72
CA LEU A 205 5.31 -10.69 3.15
C LEU A 205 5.52 -11.69 2.00
N PHE A 206 6.45 -11.42 1.09
CA PHE A 206 6.79 -12.37 0.01
C PHE A 206 7.34 -13.69 0.56
N LEU A 207 8.18 -13.62 1.60
CA LEU A 207 8.67 -14.82 2.28
C LEU A 207 7.53 -15.61 2.95
N LEU A 208 6.60 -14.92 3.60
CA LEU A 208 5.43 -15.55 4.21
C LEU A 208 4.55 -16.22 3.15
N TRP A 209 4.31 -15.57 2.01
CA TRP A 209 3.60 -16.19 0.90
C TRP A 209 4.30 -17.44 0.39
N TRP A 210 5.63 -17.39 0.23
CA TRP A 210 6.43 -18.54 -0.19
C TRP A 210 6.38 -19.71 0.79
N LEU A 211 6.37 -19.43 2.10
CA LEU A 211 6.30 -20.45 3.15
C LEU A 211 4.89 -20.99 3.38
N THR A 212 3.86 -20.25 2.96
CA THR A 212 2.47 -20.65 3.19
C THR A 212 2.18 -21.87 2.31
N PRO A 213 1.80 -23.01 2.89
CA PRO A 213 1.51 -24.20 2.08
C PRO A 213 0.31 -23.95 1.17
N GLU A 214 0.26 -24.67 0.04
CA GLU A 214 -0.85 -24.60 -0.91
C GLU A 214 -2.20 -24.72 -0.18
N TRP A 215 -3.09 -23.76 -0.41
CA TRP A 215 -4.43 -23.78 0.14
C TRP A 215 -5.25 -24.86 -0.56
N ARG A 216 -5.13 -26.11 -0.10
CA ARG A 216 -6.00 -27.19 -0.55
C ARG A 216 -7.40 -26.96 0.04
N PRO A 217 -8.48 -26.95 -0.77
CA PRO A 217 -9.84 -27.04 -0.25
C PRO A 217 -10.11 -28.47 0.25
N ALA A 218 -9.31 -28.97 1.20
CA ALA A 218 -9.44 -30.32 1.75
C ALA A 218 -10.50 -30.44 2.86
N LEU A 219 -11.29 -29.38 3.10
CA LEU A 219 -12.44 -29.39 4.02
C LEU A 219 -13.67 -28.72 3.40
N ALA A 220 -13.78 -28.75 2.06
CA ALA A 220 -15.09 -28.62 1.45
C ALA A 220 -15.88 -29.88 1.84
N TYR A 221 -16.61 -29.76 2.95
CA TYR A 221 -17.81 -30.49 3.29
C TYR A 221 -18.37 -31.22 2.06
N GLU A 222 -18.27 -32.55 2.02
CA GLU A 222 -19.16 -33.39 1.21
C GLU A 222 -20.51 -33.35 1.94
N PRO A 223 -21.55 -32.63 1.47
CA PRO A 223 -22.89 -32.97 1.88
C PRO A 223 -23.25 -34.25 1.13
N GLU A 224 -23.49 -35.32 1.87
CA GLU A 224 -24.59 -36.23 1.56
C GLU A 224 -24.74 -36.64 0.09
N ARG A 225 -23.80 -37.47 -0.38
CA ARG A 225 -24.14 -38.54 -1.35
C ARG A 225 -24.94 -39.68 -0.69
N ALA A 226 -25.50 -39.45 0.50
CA ALA A 226 -26.22 -40.40 1.33
C ALA A 226 -27.73 -40.07 1.40
N ALA A 227 -28.35 -39.74 0.26
CA ALA A 227 -29.82 -39.68 0.17
C ALA A 227 -30.29 -40.03 -1.24
N GLN A 228 -30.04 -41.27 -1.67
CA GLN A 228 -30.81 -41.86 -2.76
C GLN A 228 -31.12 -43.33 -2.43
N PRO A 229 -32.21 -43.61 -1.70
CA PRO A 229 -32.81 -44.93 -1.78
C PRO A 229 -33.36 -45.10 -3.19
N VAL A 230 -32.73 -46.03 -3.93
CA VAL A 230 -33.23 -46.59 -5.18
C VAL A 230 -34.56 -47.29 -4.88
N ASN A 231 -35.66 -46.54 -4.93
CA ASN A 231 -36.99 -47.10 -5.17
C ASN A 231 -37.37 -46.76 -6.62
N ALA A 232 -36.71 -47.43 -7.56
CA ALA A 232 -37.39 -47.85 -8.78
C ALA A 232 -38.39 -48.92 -8.32
N VAL A 233 -39.69 -48.65 -8.21
CA VAL A 233 -40.65 -48.66 -9.33
C VAL A 233 -40.21 -49.71 -10.37
N VAL A 234 -41.00 -50.78 -10.49
CA VAL A 234 -40.81 -51.96 -11.35
C VAL A 234 -40.07 -53.14 -10.69
N ALA A 235 -40.72 -53.84 -9.74
CA ALA A 235 -40.62 -55.30 -9.55
C ALA A 235 -41.48 -55.79 -8.37
N ALA A 236 -42.82 -55.68 -8.43
CA ALA A 236 -43.77 -56.53 -7.68
C ALA A 236 -45.22 -56.07 -7.92
N ALA A 237 -45.77 -56.47 -9.07
CA ALA A 237 -47.20 -56.67 -9.37
C ALA A 237 -47.23 -57.14 -10.84
N SER A 238 -47.32 -58.42 -11.22
CA SER A 238 -48.04 -59.57 -10.63
C SER A 238 -49.49 -59.23 -10.32
#